data_AF-A0A7S3EZW8-F1
#
_entry.id   AF-A0A7S3EZW8-F1
#
_cell.length_a   1.000
_cell.length_b   1.000
_cell.length_c   1.000
_cell.angle_alpha   90.00
_cell.angle_beta   90.00
_cell.angle_gamma   90.00
#
_symmetry.space_group_name_H-M   'P 1'
#
loop_
_entity.id
_entity.type
_entity.pdbx_description
1 polymer ?
#
loop_
_entity_poly.entity_id
_entity_poly.type
_entity_poly.pdbx_seq_one_letter_code
_entity_poly.pdbx_strand_id
1 'polypeptide(L)'
;PHTGTLEKFRPIDRPPQLSASESAQLDRGKPVHKMVQFRGEGVGGKALAYFDVPAPPEVVWACINDFAAYPRMVPQLAAAEVYKSVTIKGGAQRTHAKFRLEFLGYKLEYFLELVYSPRLRT
;
A
#
# COMPACT_ATOMS: atom_id res chain seq x y z
N PRO A 1 -4.55 -15.35 19.37
CA PRO A 1 -3.89 -15.86 18.15
C PRO A 1 -4.66 -15.44 16.89
N HIS A 2 -4.14 -14.48 16.14
CA HIS A 2 -4.79 -14.00 14.91
C HIS A 2 -4.29 -14.84 13.73
N THR A 3 -5.09 -15.84 13.32
CA THR A 3 -4.79 -16.78 12.22
C THR A 3 -5.39 -16.34 10.87
N GLY A 4 -5.94 -15.11 10.81
CA GLY A 4 -6.56 -14.57 9.60
C GLY A 4 -5.52 -14.33 8.52
N THR A 5 -5.53 -15.16 7.47
CA THR A 5 -4.75 -14.92 6.25
C THR A 5 -5.65 -14.20 5.26
N LEU A 6 -5.24 -13.01 4.85
CA LEU A 6 -5.90 -12.31 3.74
C LEU A 6 -5.38 -12.85 2.41
N GLU A 7 -6.25 -12.95 1.43
CA GLU A 7 -5.83 -13.30 0.07
C GLU A 7 -4.83 -12.28 -0.46
N LYS A 8 -3.77 -12.79 -1.10
CA LYS A 8 -2.73 -11.94 -1.69
C LYS A 8 -3.35 -11.05 -2.75
N PHE A 9 -3.07 -9.74 -2.65
CA PHE A 9 -3.46 -8.80 -3.68
C PHE A 9 -2.86 -9.22 -5.03
N ARG A 10 -3.73 -9.45 -6.00
CA ARG A 10 -3.35 -9.63 -7.40
C ARG A 10 -3.38 -8.26 -8.07
N PRO A 11 -2.26 -7.81 -8.67
CA PRO A 11 -2.29 -6.61 -9.51
C PRO A 11 -3.39 -6.75 -10.54
N ILE A 12 -4.22 -5.72 -10.64
CA ILE A 12 -5.14 -5.56 -11.77
C ILE A 12 -4.31 -5.01 -12.93
N ASP A 13 -4.50 -5.56 -14.13
CA ASP A 13 -3.72 -5.19 -15.31
C ASP A 13 -3.84 -3.71 -15.66
N ARG A 14 -4.92 -3.05 -15.21
CA ARG A 14 -5.10 -1.60 -15.32
C ARG A 14 -5.69 -1.03 -14.03
N PRO A 15 -5.10 0.04 -13.44
CA PRO A 15 -5.74 0.79 -12.38
C PRO A 15 -7.12 1.29 -12.81
N PRO A 16 -8.14 1.36 -11.93
CA PRO A 16 -9.44 1.86 -12.30
C PRO A 16 -9.31 3.32 -12.74
N GLN A 17 -9.87 3.66 -13.90
CA GLN A 17 -9.80 5.02 -14.41
C GLN A 17 -10.47 6.00 -13.45
N LEU A 18 -9.91 7.21 -13.40
CA LEU A 18 -10.49 8.34 -12.69
C LEU A 18 -11.55 8.98 -13.60
N SER A 19 -12.70 9.30 -13.02
CA SER A 19 -13.68 10.17 -13.65
C SER A 19 -13.15 11.60 -13.79
N ALA A 20 -13.83 12.42 -14.60
CA ALA A 20 -13.47 13.82 -14.75
C ALA A 20 -13.55 14.61 -13.42
N SER A 21 -14.53 14.27 -12.57
CA SER A 21 -14.70 14.89 -11.24
C SER A 21 -13.55 14.52 -10.30
N GLU A 22 -13.15 13.25 -10.28
CA GLU A 22 -12.02 12.78 -9.45
C GLU A 22 -10.69 13.39 -9.91
N SER A 23 -10.49 13.53 -11.23
CA SER A 23 -9.30 14.19 -11.78
C SER A 23 -9.26 15.66 -11.37
N ALA A 24 -10.37 16.39 -11.51
CA ALA A 24 -10.48 17.79 -11.08
C ALA A 24 -10.31 17.96 -9.56
N GLN A 25 -10.63 16.94 -8.76
CA GLN A 25 -10.37 16.94 -7.32
C GLN A 25 -8.87 16.83 -7.02
N LEU A 26 -8.17 15.94 -7.71
CA LEU A 26 -6.70 15.81 -7.61
C LEU A 26 -5.99 17.07 -8.08
N ASP A 27 -6.43 17.69 -9.18
CA ASP A 27 -5.88 18.96 -9.69
C ASP A 27 -5.99 20.11 -8.67
N ARG A 28 -6.93 20.01 -7.73
CA ARG A 28 -7.11 20.96 -6.61
C ARG A 28 -6.31 20.58 -5.36
N GLY A 29 -5.42 19.60 -5.47
CA GLY A 29 -4.62 19.07 -4.37
C GLY A 29 -5.41 18.27 -3.34
N LYS A 30 -6.62 17.78 -3.69
CA LYS A 30 -7.45 17.00 -2.76
C LYS A 30 -7.35 15.51 -3.10
N PRO A 31 -7.11 14.64 -2.11
CA PRO A 31 -7.06 13.21 -2.35
C PRO A 31 -8.44 12.66 -2.73
N VAL A 32 -8.45 11.61 -3.55
CA VAL A 32 -9.66 10.86 -3.91
C VAL A 32 -9.65 9.52 -3.18
N HIS A 33 -10.71 9.23 -2.45
CA HIS A 33 -10.92 7.95 -1.78
C HIS A 33 -12.13 7.25 -2.39
N LYS A 34 -11.98 6.00 -2.82
CA LYS A 34 -13.10 5.21 -3.35
C LYS A 34 -13.04 3.76 -2.91
N MET A 35 -14.21 3.17 -2.69
CA MET A 35 -14.33 1.74 -2.45
C MET A 35 -14.69 1.05 -3.76
N VAL A 36 -13.82 0.19 -4.25
CA VAL A 36 -14.07 -0.63 -5.44
C VAL A 36 -14.51 -2.01 -5.00
N GLN A 37 -15.71 -2.40 -5.42
CA GLN A 37 -16.16 -3.79 -5.30
C GLN A 37 -15.63 -4.57 -6.50
N PHE A 38 -14.84 -5.61 -6.24
CA PHE A 38 -14.50 -6.59 -7.26
C PHE A 38 -15.57 -7.69 -7.25
N ARG A 39 -16.13 -8.03 -8.42
CA ARG A 39 -17.07 -9.15 -8.54
C ARG A 39 -16.30 -10.47 -8.39
N GLY A 40 -16.61 -11.25 -7.35
CA GLY A 40 -16.02 -12.57 -7.06
C GLY A 40 -16.39 -13.06 -5.65
N GLU A 41 -16.37 -14.38 -5.41
CA GLU A 41 -16.64 -14.99 -4.10
C GLU A 41 -15.54 -14.62 -3.10
N GLY A 42 -15.90 -14.08 -1.94
CA GLY A 42 -14.97 -13.50 -0.96
C GLY A 42 -15.15 -11.98 -0.84
N VAL A 43 -16.28 -11.58 -0.27
CA VAL A 43 -16.82 -10.20 -0.29
C VAL A 43 -15.99 -9.28 0.60
N GLY A 44 -15.11 -8.47 0.00
CA GLY A 44 -14.46 -7.34 0.64
C GLY A 44 -14.34 -6.17 -0.33
N GLY A 45 -14.90 -5.02 0.02
CA GLY A 45 -14.67 -3.78 -0.72
C GLY A 45 -13.21 -3.36 -0.59
N LYS A 46 -12.55 -3.03 -1.71
CA LYS A 46 -11.17 -2.52 -1.68
C LYS A 46 -11.19 -1.00 -1.61
N ALA A 47 -10.60 -0.43 -0.58
CA ALA A 47 -10.38 1.02 -0.52
C ALA A 47 -9.18 1.38 -1.41
N LEU A 48 -9.38 2.32 -2.33
CA LEU A 48 -8.35 2.96 -3.12
C LEU A 48 -8.24 4.42 -2.69
N ALA A 49 -7.01 4.88 -2.54
CA ALA A 49 -6.69 6.26 -2.25
C ALA A 49 -5.74 6.77 -3.33
N TYR A 50 -6.07 7.92 -3.92
CA TYR A 50 -5.27 8.59 -4.93
C TYR A 50 -4.83 9.94 -4.38
N PHE A 51 -3.53 10.20 -4.50
CA PHE A 51 -2.89 11.43 -4.09
C PHE A 51 -2.06 11.94 -5.26
N ASP A 52 -2.18 13.22 -5.58
CA ASP A 52 -1.18 13.88 -6.40
C ASP A 52 -0.05 14.35 -5.48
N VAL A 53 1.16 13.92 -5.78
CA VAL A 53 2.34 14.19 -4.95
C VAL A 53 3.32 14.98 -5.80
N PRO A 54 3.60 16.26 -5.46
CA PRO A 54 4.49 17.11 -6.23
C PRO A 54 5.96 16.76 -5.95
N ALA A 55 6.36 15.52 -6.24
CA ALA A 55 7.70 15.01 -6.08
C ALA A 55 8.03 14.01 -7.20
N PRO A 56 9.31 13.87 -7.58
CA PRO A 56 9.72 12.86 -8.54
C PRO A 56 9.35 11.43 -8.07
N PRO A 57 8.96 10.51 -8.96
CA PRO A 57 8.55 9.16 -8.59
C PRO A 57 9.60 8.41 -7.74
N GLU A 58 10.89 8.62 -8.01
CA GLU A 58 11.99 8.03 -7.26
C GLU A 58 12.01 8.47 -5.79
N VAL A 59 11.65 9.72 -5.51
CA VAL A 59 11.54 10.25 -4.13
C VAL A 59 10.34 9.63 -3.44
N VAL A 60 9.20 9.54 -4.14
CA VAL A 60 7.98 8.91 -3.61
C VAL A 60 8.25 7.44 -3.26
N TRP A 61 8.88 6.70 -4.16
CA TRP A 61 9.22 5.30 -3.93
C TRP A 61 10.28 5.12 -2.85
N ALA A 62 11.23 6.05 -2.70
CA ALA A 62 12.18 6.01 -1.58
C ALA A 62 11.44 6.13 -0.24
N CYS A 63 10.47 7.04 -0.12
CA CYS A 63 9.63 7.18 1.07
C CYS A 63 8.76 5.93 1.34
N ILE A 64 8.11 5.38 0.32
CA ILE A 64 7.25 4.18 0.45
C ILE A 64 8.08 2.94 0.85
N ASN A 65 9.34 2.85 0.42
CA ASN A 65 10.19 1.72 0.75
C ASN A 65 10.97 1.91 2.07
N ASP A 66 10.89 3.09 2.72
CA ASP A 66 11.50 3.38 4.02
C ASP A 66 10.57 2.99 5.18
N PHE A 67 10.41 1.68 5.40
CA PHE A 67 9.55 1.13 6.45
C PHE A 67 9.90 1.62 7.85
N ALA A 68 11.18 1.90 8.12
CA ALA A 68 11.62 2.37 9.44
C ALA A 68 11.05 3.76 9.78
N ALA A 69 10.77 4.58 8.77
CA ALA A 69 10.16 5.89 8.97
C ALA A 69 8.64 5.84 9.16
N TYR A 70 7.97 4.72 8.87
CA TYR A 70 6.51 4.64 8.87
C TYR A 70 5.83 5.01 10.21
N PRO A 71 6.37 4.66 11.40
CA PRO A 71 5.75 5.07 12.67
C PRO A 71 5.57 6.59 12.81
N ARG A 72 6.37 7.39 12.10
CA ARG A 72 6.25 8.86 12.08
C ARG A 72 5.23 9.37 11.06
N MET A 73 4.82 8.54 10.11
CA MET A 73 3.95 8.90 8.97
C MET A 73 2.54 8.33 9.10
N VAL A 74 2.39 7.14 9.68
CA VAL A 74 1.14 6.42 9.79
C VAL A 74 0.65 6.48 11.23
N PRO A 75 -0.46 7.16 11.53
CA PRO A 75 -1.01 7.20 12.87
C PRO A 75 -1.24 5.79 13.42
N GLN A 76 -0.99 5.60 14.71
CA GLN A 76 -1.20 4.34 15.45
C GLN A 76 -0.28 3.17 15.05
N LEU A 77 0.58 3.34 14.05
CA LEU A 77 1.62 2.36 13.74
C LEU A 77 2.79 2.56 14.71
N ALA A 78 3.00 1.59 15.59
CA ALA A 78 4.06 1.63 16.59
C ALA A 78 5.42 1.16 16.02
N ALA A 79 5.42 0.21 15.08
CA ALA A 79 6.64 -0.29 14.45
C ALA A 79 6.36 -0.91 13.06
N ALA A 80 7.35 -0.82 12.18
CA ALA A 80 7.42 -1.56 10.92
C ALA A 80 8.84 -2.09 10.72
N GLU A 81 8.99 -3.41 10.78
CA GLU A 81 10.29 -4.09 10.80
C GLU A 81 10.42 -5.03 9.60
N VAL A 82 11.45 -4.81 8.78
CA VAL A 82 11.78 -5.72 7.68
C VAL A 82 12.60 -6.87 8.23
N TYR A 83 12.08 -8.10 8.14
CA TYR A 83 12.78 -9.30 8.60
C TYR A 83 13.36 -10.14 7.45
N LYS A 84 12.98 -9.84 6.21
CA LYS A 84 13.57 -10.46 5.01
C LYS A 84 13.40 -9.54 3.80
N SER A 85 14.46 -9.33 3.04
CA SER A 85 14.38 -8.66 1.74
C SER A 85 15.28 -9.38 0.74
N VAL A 86 14.75 -9.66 -0.45
CA VAL A 86 15.47 -10.37 -1.52
C VAL A 86 15.15 -9.76 -2.87
N THR A 87 16.18 -9.63 -3.71
CA THR A 87 16.01 -9.30 -5.12
C THR A 87 15.56 -10.54 -5.87
N ILE A 88 14.46 -10.43 -6.61
CA ILE A 88 13.88 -11.51 -7.42
C ILE A 88 14.12 -11.25 -8.92
N LYS A 89 13.77 -12.24 -9.75
CA LYS A 89 13.92 -12.16 -11.22
C LYS A 89 13.31 -10.85 -11.76
N GLY A 90 14.01 -10.24 -12.72
CA GLY A 90 13.58 -8.96 -13.31
C GLY A 90 14.01 -7.70 -12.54
N GLY A 91 14.77 -7.85 -11.44
CA GLY A 91 15.27 -6.73 -10.64
C GLY A 91 14.24 -6.14 -9.68
N ALA A 92 13.12 -6.85 -9.46
CA ALA A 92 12.14 -6.48 -8.45
C ALA A 92 12.64 -6.84 -7.04
N GLN A 93 12.17 -6.10 -6.05
CA GLN A 93 12.45 -6.38 -4.64
C GLN A 93 11.25 -7.03 -3.99
N ARG A 94 11.46 -8.14 -3.29
CA ARG A 94 10.47 -8.78 -2.42
C ARG A 94 10.87 -8.55 -0.96
N THR A 95 10.00 -7.87 -0.23
CA THR A 95 10.22 -7.50 1.18
C THR A 95 9.16 -8.13 2.04
N HIS A 96 9.57 -8.80 3.12
CA HIS A 96 8.70 -9.26 4.17
C HIS A 96 8.87 -8.38 5.40
N ALA A 97 7.77 -7.83 5.88
CA ALA A 97 7.75 -6.89 6.99
C ALA A 97 6.71 -7.26 8.04
N LYS A 98 7.05 -7.03 9.32
CA LYS A 98 6.14 -7.12 10.46
C LYS A 98 5.71 -5.71 10.84
N PHE A 99 4.41 -5.48 10.92
CA PHE A 99 3.82 -4.21 11.34
C PHE A 99 3.14 -4.41 12.68
N ARG A 100 3.31 -3.45 13.59
CA ARG A 100 2.68 -3.43 14.91
C ARG A 100 1.88 -2.14 15.09
N LEU A 101 0.58 -2.26 15.32
CA LEU A 101 -0.30 -1.15 15.65
C LEU A 101 -0.64 -1.16 17.12
N GLU A 102 -0.73 0.03 17.69
CA GLU A 102 -1.15 0.25 19.07
C GLU A 102 -2.18 1.38 19.12
N PHE A 103 -3.41 1.05 19.48
CA PHE A 103 -4.49 2.04 19.62
C PHE A 103 -5.51 1.58 20.67
N LEU A 104 -5.98 2.51 21.51
CA LEU A 104 -7.08 2.28 22.48
C LEU A 104 -6.96 0.98 23.29
N GLY A 105 -5.76 0.63 23.75
CA GLY A 105 -5.50 -0.60 24.53
C GLY A 105 -5.42 -1.90 23.72
N TYR A 106 -5.65 -1.83 22.41
CA TYR A 106 -5.46 -2.94 21.48
C TYR A 106 -4.05 -2.93 20.88
N LYS A 107 -3.48 -4.13 20.73
CA LYS A 107 -2.23 -4.39 20.02
C LYS A 107 -2.52 -5.33 18.87
N LEU A 108 -2.21 -4.90 17.65
CA LEU A 108 -2.34 -5.71 16.45
C LEU A 108 -0.97 -5.91 15.83
N GLU A 109 -0.63 -7.16 15.52
CA GLU A 109 0.53 -7.49 14.73
C GLU A 109 0.08 -8.17 13.44
N TYR A 110 0.64 -7.75 12.31
CA TYR A 110 0.43 -8.42 11.03
C TYR A 110 1.71 -8.44 10.20
N PHE A 111 1.75 -9.37 9.26
CA PHE A 111 2.90 -9.65 8.41
C PHE A 111 2.52 -9.41 6.95
N LEU A 112 3.36 -8.68 6.23
CA LEU A 112 3.16 -8.33 4.83
C LEU A 112 4.27 -8.92 3.98
N GLU A 113 3.90 -9.43 2.80
CA GLU A 113 4.81 -9.62 1.68
C GLU A 113 4.54 -8.53 0.64
N LEU A 114 5.55 -7.70 0.38
CA LEU A 114 5.50 -6.55 -0.50
C LEU A 114 6.43 -6.81 -1.70
N VAL A 115 5.98 -6.45 -2.89
CA VAL A 115 6.77 -6.57 -4.12
C VAL A 115 6.85 -5.21 -4.79
N TYR A 116 8.07 -4.69 -4.92
CA TYR A 116 8.36 -3.46 -5.65
C TYR A 116 9.04 -3.80 -6.99
N SER A 117 8.40 -3.40 -8.09
CA SER A 117 8.86 -3.67 -9.46
C SER A 117 9.00 -2.36 -10.23
N PRO A 118 10.12 -1.63 -10.13
CA PRO A 118 10.30 -0.33 -10.78
C PRO A 118 10.22 -0.36 -12.32
N ARG A 119 10.36 -1.56 -12.90
CA ARG A 119 10.38 -1.79 -14.36
C ARG A 119 9.05 -2.32 -14.91
N LEU A 120 8.05 -2.58 -14.05
CA LEU A 120 6.72 -2.92 -14.54
C LEU A 120 6.11 -1.64 -15.11
N ARG A 121 6.19 -1.47 -16.43
CA ARG A 121 5.58 -0.34 -17.13
C ARG A 121 4.06 -0.39 -16.92
N THR A 122 3.50 0.64 -16.29
CA THR A 122 2.11 1.06 -16.50
C THR A 122 1.91 1.52 -17.94
#